data_AF-A0AAW7D1Q0-F1
#
_entry.id   AF-A0AAW7D1Q0-F1
#
_cell.length_a   1.000
_cell.length_b   1.000
_cell.length_c   1.000
_cell.angle_alpha   90.00
_cell.angle_beta   90.00
_cell.angle_gamma   90.00
#
_symmetry.space_group_name_H-M   'P 1'
#
loop_
_entity.id
_entity.type
_entity.pdbx_description
1 polymer ?
#
loop_
_entity_poly.entity_id
_entity_poly.type
_entity_poly.pdbx_seq_one_letter_code
_entity_poly.pdbx_strand_id
1 'polypeptide(L)'
;MPILIQQDIEIPYSKKMAIAIQFPYAIVDIHNSFDYLEELWETIVYTLSSALEEIGISILEGTTTINDDYTFITYQLVVLVIPPKVNFAFLYEILVQQGLPHQFTITTANVYNNQKIDILVQTN
;
A
#
# COMPACT_ATOMS: atom_id res chain seq x y z
N MET A 1 17.23 7.10 -8.14
CA MET A 1 16.07 7.96 -8.45
C MET A 1 14.82 7.14 -8.22
N PRO A 2 14.02 7.40 -7.18
CA PRO A 2 12.72 6.75 -7.04
C PRO A 2 11.80 7.23 -8.16
N ILE A 3 11.19 6.31 -8.89
CA ILE A 3 10.25 6.65 -9.96
C ILE A 3 8.85 6.66 -9.33
N LEU A 4 8.34 7.86 -9.09
CA LEU A 4 6.93 8.10 -8.76
C LEU A 4 6.13 8.00 -10.05
N ILE A 5 5.53 6.84 -10.34
CA ILE A 5 4.46 6.80 -11.34
C ILE A 5 3.18 7.30 -10.66
N GLN A 6 3.00 8.62 -10.71
CA GLN A 6 1.75 9.28 -10.32
C GLN A 6 0.68 8.95 -11.36
N GLN A 7 -0.28 8.11 -10.98
CA GLN A 7 -1.52 7.97 -11.73
C GLN A 7 -2.67 8.31 -10.80
N ASP A 8 -3.28 9.47 -11.03
CA ASP A 8 -4.61 9.73 -10.52
C ASP A 8 -5.55 8.68 -11.11
N ILE A 9 -6.18 7.88 -10.26
CA ILE A 9 -7.22 6.96 -10.70
C ILE A 9 -8.53 7.74 -10.72
N GLU A 10 -9.18 7.84 -11.88
CA GLU A 10 -10.49 8.45 -11.97
C GLU A 10 -11.57 7.58 -11.30
N ILE A 11 -12.34 8.20 -10.41
CA ILE A 11 -13.40 7.59 -9.62
C ILE A 11 -14.70 8.36 -9.94
N PRO A 12 -15.46 7.97 -10.99
CA PRO A 12 -16.65 8.71 -11.39
C PRO A 12 -17.80 8.63 -10.38
N TYR A 13 -17.81 7.58 -9.55
CA TYR A 13 -18.72 7.36 -8.43
C TYR A 13 -18.05 6.49 -7.39
N SER A 14 -18.53 6.53 -6.15
CA SER A 14 -17.96 5.74 -5.05
C SER A 14 -17.98 4.25 -5.39
N LYS A 15 -16.83 3.58 -5.25
CA LYS A 15 -16.70 2.16 -5.59
C LYS A 15 -15.76 1.44 -4.66
N LYS A 16 -15.97 0.12 -4.52
CA LYS A 16 -14.99 -0.76 -3.89
C LYS A 16 -13.78 -0.91 -4.81
N MET A 17 -12.59 -0.84 -4.25
CA MET A 17 -11.33 -1.04 -4.94
C MET A 17 -10.46 -1.98 -4.13
N ALA A 18 -9.98 -3.04 -4.77
CA ALA A 18 -8.95 -3.90 -4.17
C ALA A 18 -7.58 -3.28 -4.45
N ILE A 19 -6.80 -3.07 -3.41
CA ILE A 19 -5.42 -2.61 -3.48
C ILE A 19 -4.51 -3.59 -2.73
N ALA A 20 -3.30 -3.79 -3.23
CA ALA A 20 -2.27 -4.58 -2.58
C ALA A 20 -1.00 -3.73 -2.46
N ILE A 21 -0.59 -3.45 -1.23
CA ILE A 21 0.60 -2.69 -0.90
C ILE A 21 1.69 -3.69 -0.52
N GLN A 22 2.71 -3.81 -1.35
CA GLN A 22 3.76 -4.82 -1.27
C GLN A 22 5.07 -4.20 -0.82
N PHE A 23 5.67 -4.76 0.23
CA PHE A 23 6.99 -4.40 0.71
C PHE A 23 7.96 -5.57 0.47
N PRO A 24 9.23 -5.29 0.13
CA PRO A 24 10.27 -6.32 0.17
C PRO A 24 10.35 -6.93 1.57
N TYR A 25 10.41 -8.26 1.67
CA TYR A 25 10.58 -8.93 2.96
C TYR A 25 11.94 -8.60 3.60
N ALA A 26 12.89 -8.05 2.83
CA ALA A 26 14.17 -7.53 3.34
C ALA A 26 14.03 -6.41 4.39
N ILE A 27 12.83 -5.81 4.59
CA ILE A 27 12.58 -4.93 5.74
C ILE A 27 12.81 -5.64 7.09
N VAL A 28 12.75 -6.97 7.11
CA VAL A 28 13.07 -7.85 8.25
C VAL A 28 14.56 -7.84 8.58
N ASP A 29 15.41 -7.75 7.56
CA ASP A 29 16.87 -7.90 7.67
C ASP A 29 17.53 -6.67 8.31
N ILE A 30 16.82 -5.54 8.34
CA ILE A 30 17.30 -4.29 8.94
C ILE A 30 17.42 -4.42 10.48
N HIS A 31 16.73 -5.38 11.11
CA HIS A 31 16.57 -5.41 12.57
C HIS A 31 16.76 -6.77 13.27
N ASN A 32 17.16 -7.84 12.56
CA ASN A 32 17.69 -9.10 13.12
C ASN A 32 16.83 -9.83 14.18
N SER A 33 15.52 -9.57 14.26
CA SER A 33 14.61 -10.19 15.23
C SER A 33 13.24 -10.42 14.61
N PHE A 34 12.69 -11.63 14.72
CA PHE A 34 11.32 -11.94 14.28
C PHE A 34 10.27 -11.16 15.06
N ASP A 35 10.46 -10.96 16.37
CA ASP A 35 9.54 -10.17 17.21
C ASP A 35 9.45 -8.72 16.74
N TYR A 36 10.57 -8.19 16.21
CA TYR A 36 10.61 -6.84 15.66
C TYR A 36 9.84 -6.71 14.34
N LEU A 37 9.78 -7.79 13.54
CA LEU A 37 9.02 -7.76 12.29
C LEU A 37 7.52 -7.60 12.56
N GLU A 38 6.97 -8.31 13.54
CA GLU A 38 5.55 -8.23 13.88
C GLU A 38 5.20 -6.80 14.32
N GLU A 39 5.96 -6.23 15.26
CA GLU A 39 5.76 -4.85 15.74
C GLU A 39 5.93 -3.80 14.63
N LEU A 40 6.97 -3.94 13.81
CA LEU A 40 7.20 -3.04 12.67
C LEU A 40 6.05 -3.13 11.67
N TRP A 41 5.60 -4.34 11.35
CA TRP A 41 4.55 -4.57 10.39
C TRP A 41 3.20 -4.04 10.89
N GLU A 42 2.86 -4.27 12.16
CA GLU A 42 1.68 -3.67 12.79
C GLU A 42 1.73 -2.14 12.73
N THR A 43 2.90 -1.54 12.96
CA THR A 43 3.09 -0.09 12.88
C THR A 43 2.90 0.44 11.46
N ILE A 44 3.41 -0.27 10.45
CA ILE A 44 3.22 0.06 9.02
C ILE A 44 1.72 -0.04 8.67
N VAL A 45 1.07 -1.15 9.00
CA VAL A 45 -0.35 -1.39 8.72
C VAL A 45 -1.21 -0.32 9.38
N TYR A 46 -0.96 0.00 10.64
CA TYR A 46 -1.67 1.05 11.37
C TYR A 46 -1.50 2.41 10.69
N THR A 47 -0.26 2.79 10.39
CA THR A 47 0.07 4.07 9.76
C THR A 47 -0.60 4.22 8.40
N LEU A 48 -0.53 3.19 7.55
CA LEU A 48 -1.20 3.17 6.25
C LEU A 48 -2.73 3.22 6.38
N SER A 49 -3.28 2.52 7.36
CA SER A 49 -4.74 2.48 7.57
C SER A 49 -5.28 3.83 8.01
N SER A 50 -4.64 4.44 9.02
CA SER A 50 -5.00 5.77 9.51
C SER A 50 -4.88 6.82 8.40
N ALA A 51 -3.80 6.76 7.62
CA ALA A 51 -3.60 7.65 6.49
C ALA A 51 -4.74 7.57 5.45
N LEU A 52 -5.21 6.37 5.13
CA LEU A 52 -6.34 6.17 4.20
C LEU A 52 -7.64 6.74 4.78
N GLU A 53 -7.92 6.46 6.05
CA GLU A 53 -9.14 6.92 6.72
C GLU A 53 -9.18 8.45 6.87
N GLU A 54 -8.05 9.10 7.15
CA GLU A 54 -7.93 10.56 7.28
C GLU A 54 -8.33 11.31 6.00
N ILE A 55 -8.10 10.71 4.83
CA ILE A 55 -8.50 11.29 3.54
C ILE A 55 -9.90 10.84 3.08
N GLY A 56 -10.65 10.15 3.94
CA GLY A 56 -12.02 9.72 3.68
C GLY A 56 -12.14 8.42 2.89
N ILE A 57 -11.07 7.61 2.78
CA ILE A 57 -11.13 6.27 2.20
C ILE A 57 -11.46 5.27 3.32
N SER A 58 -12.61 4.62 3.23
CA SER A 58 -12.99 3.61 4.23
C SER A 58 -12.38 2.25 3.90
N ILE A 59 -11.76 1.60 4.88
CA ILE A 59 -11.27 0.23 4.76
C ILE A 59 -12.41 -0.73 5.08
N LEU A 60 -12.73 -1.61 4.13
CA LEU A 60 -13.79 -2.61 4.29
C LEU A 60 -13.22 -3.95 4.74
N GLU A 61 -12.08 -4.33 4.18
CA GLU A 61 -11.37 -5.58 4.48
C GLU A 61 -9.86 -5.31 4.41
N GLY A 62 -9.09 -5.96 5.29
CA GLY A 62 -7.64 -5.86 5.32
C GLY A 62 -7.01 -7.17 5.76
N THR A 63 -6.06 -7.69 4.99
CA THR A 63 -5.34 -8.93 5.28
C THR A 63 -3.85 -8.80 4.96
N THR A 64 -3.03 -9.44 5.78
CA THR A 64 -1.59 -9.56 5.51
C THR A 64 -1.32 -10.90 4.86
N THR A 65 -0.49 -10.90 3.82
CA THR A 65 -0.03 -12.12 3.14
C THR A 65 1.47 -12.03 2.91
N ILE A 66 2.19 -13.10 3.23
CA ILE A 66 3.61 -13.28 2.90
C ILE A 66 3.66 -14.33 1.79
N ASN A 67 4.45 -14.09 0.75
CA ASN A 67 4.59 -15.08 -0.31
C ASN A 67 5.44 -16.29 0.13
N ASP A 68 5.24 -17.43 -0.52
CA ASP A 68 5.87 -18.71 -0.14
C ASP A 68 7.40 -18.66 -0.09
N ASP A 69 8.02 -17.82 -0.93
CA ASP A 69 9.48 -17.65 -1.00
C ASP A 69 10.02 -16.56 -0.05
N TYR A 70 9.17 -15.96 0.80
CA TYR A 70 9.55 -14.91 1.75
C TYR A 70 10.30 -13.73 1.11
N THR A 71 9.88 -13.32 -0.08
CA THR A 71 10.48 -12.18 -0.79
C THR A 71 9.67 -10.90 -0.62
N PHE A 72 8.36 -11.01 -0.35
CA PHE A 72 7.44 -9.90 -0.16
C PHE A 72 6.46 -10.16 0.97
N ILE A 73 6.17 -9.10 1.71
CA ILE A 73 5.01 -9.01 2.60
C ILE A 73 4.02 -8.03 1.99
N THR A 74 2.75 -8.42 1.92
CA THR A 74 1.70 -7.66 1.23
C THR A 74 0.57 -7.35 2.20
N TYR A 75 0.22 -6.07 2.27
CA TYR A 75 -1.02 -5.62 2.87
C TYR A 75 -2.11 -5.53 1.79
N GLN A 76 -3.01 -6.51 1.77
CA GLN A 76 -4.14 -6.56 0.86
C GLN A 76 -5.34 -5.87 1.50
N LEU A 77 -5.97 -4.99 0.75
CA LEU A 77 -7.03 -4.12 1.23
C LEU A 77 -8.18 -4.09 0.23
N VAL A 78 -9.41 -4.10 0.74
CA VAL A 78 -10.59 -3.68 -0.01
C VAL A 78 -11.04 -2.35 0.59
N VAL A 79 -10.98 -1.28 -0.21
CA VAL A 79 -11.32 0.07 0.22
C VAL A 79 -12.54 0.61 -0.52
N LEU A 80 -13.29 1.50 0.12
CA LEU A 80 -14.32 2.33 -0.51
C LEU A 80 -13.70 3.67 -0.87
N VAL A 81 -13.41 3.87 -2.16
CA VAL A 81 -12.88 5.13 -2.69
C VAL A 81 -14.02 6.03 -3.16
N ILE A 82 -13.88 7.33 -2.91
CA ILE A 82 -14.86 8.36 -3.25
C ILE A 82 -14.39 9.22 -4.45
N PRO A 83 -15.31 9.84 -5.22
CA PRO A 83 -14.99 10.74 -6.34
C PRO A 83 -14.22 12.00 -5.95
N PRO A 84 -13.60 12.70 -6.93
CA PRO A 84 -13.52 12.38 -8.36
C PRO A 84 -12.28 11.58 -8.76
N LYS A 85 -11.24 11.57 -7.92
CA LYS A 85 -9.95 10.93 -8.17
C LYS A 85 -9.36 10.43 -6.86
N VAL A 86 -8.59 9.35 -6.93
CA VAL A 86 -7.76 8.89 -5.83
C VAL A 86 -6.31 8.82 -6.29
N ASN A 87 -5.41 9.28 -5.42
CA ASN A 87 -3.97 9.22 -5.61
C ASN A 87 -3.37 8.67 -4.32
N PHE A 88 -2.60 7.58 -4.41
CA PHE A 88 -2.01 6.92 -3.25
C PHE A 88 -0.57 7.38 -2.94
N ALA A 89 -0.03 8.36 -3.67
CA ALA A 89 1.33 8.84 -3.46
C ALA A 89 1.56 9.43 -2.06
N PHE A 90 0.52 9.93 -1.40
CA PHE A 90 0.61 10.45 -0.03
C PHE A 90 1.07 9.39 0.98
N LEU A 91 0.83 8.10 0.73
CA LEU A 91 1.28 7.02 1.60
C LEU A 91 2.81 6.98 1.72
N TYR A 92 3.53 7.31 0.64
CA TYR A 92 4.98 7.40 0.67
C TYR A 92 5.46 8.50 1.61
N GLU A 93 4.91 9.71 1.47
CA GLU A 93 5.27 10.86 2.29
C GLU A 93 5.03 10.59 3.77
N ILE A 94 3.93 9.92 4.10
CA ILE A 94 3.59 9.55 5.48
C ILE A 94 4.60 8.56 6.04
N LEU A 95 4.95 7.49 5.31
CA LEU A 95 5.93 6.52 5.78
C LEU A 95 7.32 7.16 5.97
N VAL A 96 7.73 8.08 5.07
CA VAL A 96 8.97 8.84 5.22
C VAL A 96 8.96 9.72 6.47
N GLN A 97 7.86 10.44 6.72
CA GLN A 97 7.72 11.31 7.90
C GLN A 97 7.78 10.52 9.21
N GLN A 98 7.24 9.29 9.23
CA GLN A 98 7.26 8.40 10.39
C GLN A 98 8.57 7.60 10.51
N GLY A 99 9.52 7.77 9.59
CA GLY A 99 10.77 7.00 9.59
C GLY A 99 10.59 5.51 9.33
N LEU A 100 9.50 5.12 8.67
CA LEU A 100 9.17 3.73 8.36
C LEU A 100 9.73 3.31 7.00
N PRO A 101 9.83 1.99 6.73
CA PRO A 101 10.12 1.49 5.39
C PRO A 101 9.16 2.11 4.37
N HIS A 102 9.71 2.74 3.33
CA HIS A 102 8.96 3.50 2.33
C HIS A 102 9.20 2.97 0.91
N GLN A 103 9.87 1.82 0.81
CA GLN A 103 10.04 1.05 -0.42
C GLN A 103 8.91 0.04 -0.55
N PHE A 104 7.89 0.40 -1.31
CA PHE A 104 6.73 -0.44 -1.54
C PHE A 104 6.13 -0.20 -2.91
N THR A 105 5.35 -1.17 -3.37
CA THR A 105 4.59 -1.12 -4.62
C THR A 105 3.09 -1.27 -4.34
N ILE A 106 2.26 -0.47 -5.01
CA ILE A 106 0.80 -0.58 -4.90
C ILE A 106 0.25 -1.20 -6.18
N THR A 107 -0.53 -2.26 -6.08
CA THR A 107 -1.21 -2.82 -7.25
C THR A 107 -2.71 -2.79 -7.04
N THR A 108 -3.47 -2.57 -8.12
CA THR A 108 -4.92 -2.64 -8.10
C THR A 108 -5.42 -3.38 -9.33
N ALA A 109 -6.43 -4.24 -9.15
CA ALA A 109 -7.10 -4.85 -10.29
C ALA A 109 -8.02 -3.81 -10.94
N ASN A 110 -7.61 -3.23 -12.08
CA ASN A 110 -8.48 -2.33 -12.82
C ASN A 110 -9.56 -3.14 -13.56
N VAL A 111 -10.76 -3.21 -12.95
CA VAL A 111 -11.92 -3.92 -13.51
C VAL A 111 -12.45 -3.27 -14.81
N TYR A 112 -12.05 -2.04 -15.15
CA TYR A 112 -12.55 -1.32 -16.33
C TYR A 112 -11.74 -1.55 -17.62
N ASN A 113 -10.50 -2.07 -17.55
CA ASN A 113 -9.64 -2.20 -18.73
C ASN A 113 -9.10 -3.60 -19.03
N ASN A 114 -9.45 -4.64 -18.26
CA ASN A 114 -8.82 -5.98 -18.37
C ASN A 114 -7.27 -5.96 -18.36
N GLN A 115 -6.69 -4.86 -17.90
CA GLN A 115 -5.27 -4.63 -17.74
C GLN A 115 -5.02 -4.48 -16.24
N LYS A 116 -4.13 -5.30 -15.67
CA LYS A 116 -3.52 -4.96 -14.38
C LYS A 116 -2.82 -3.63 -14.59
N ILE A 117 -3.40 -2.55 -14.10
CA ILE A 117 -2.65 -1.31 -13.96
C ILE A 117 -1.87 -1.47 -12.68
N ASP A 118 -0.61 -1.86 -12.82
CA ASP A 118 0.33 -1.79 -11.73
C ASP A 118 0.53 -0.30 -11.44
N ILE A 119 0.03 0.17 -10.29
CA ILE A 119 0.37 1.50 -9.78
C ILE A 119 1.74 1.35 -9.13
N LEU A 120 2.74 1.14 -9.98
CA LEU A 120 4.10 0.92 -9.54
C LEU A 120 4.63 2.19 -8.87
N VAL A 121 4.45 2.27 -7.56
CA VAL A 121 5.32 3.02 -6.68
C VAL A 121 6.57 2.14 -6.55
N GLN A 122 7.72 2.63 -7.01
CA GLN A 122 8.99 1.93 -6.85
C GLN A 122 9.98 2.96 -6.32
N THR A 123 10.40 2.79 -5.08
CA THR A 123 11.43 3.63 -4.48
C THR A 123 12.64 2.76 -4.15
N ASN A 124 13.80 3.19 -4.62
CA ASN A 124 15.12 2.57 -4.44
C ASN A 124 15.83 3.16 -3.24
#